data_AF-A0A349D6V7-F1
#
_entry.id   AF-A0A349D6V7-F1
#
_cell.length_a   1.000
_cell.length_b   1.000
_cell.length_c   1.000
_cell.angle_alpha   90.00
_cell.angle_beta   90.00
_cell.angle_gamma   90.00
#
_symmetry.space_group_name_H-M   'P 1'
#
loop_
_entity.id
_entity.type
_entity.pdbx_description
1 polymer ?
#
loop_
_entity_poly.entity_id
_entity_poly.type
_entity_poly.pdbx_seq_one_letter_code
_entity_poly.pdbx_strand_id
1 'polypeptide(L)'
;MILVLDNYDSFTYNLSHYLEDLGAEFRVFRNDEISLDEADSYSAFLLSPGPGLPVEAGVMCDLINRFSGKKKILGVCLGMQALCEHRGMKLVNMPHVLHGQQTDIEIINQSQLFTGLESRISVGRYHSWAIERSEIRKEFSCTAWDESGYAMAVE
;
A
#
# COMPACT_ATOMS: atom_id res chain seq x y z
N MET A 1 4.64 -5.70 17.97
CA MET A 1 3.58 -4.68 17.78
C MET A 1 3.74 -4.00 16.44
N ILE A 2 2.67 -3.92 15.65
CA ILE A 2 2.60 -3.28 14.33
C ILE A 2 2.25 -1.79 14.51
N LEU A 3 2.88 -0.92 13.73
CA LEU A 3 2.43 0.47 13.59
C LEU A 3 1.54 0.57 12.35
N VAL A 4 0.30 1.00 12.55
CA VAL A 4 -0.60 1.41 11.46
C VAL A 4 -0.46 2.92 11.29
N LEU A 5 0.06 3.36 10.15
CA LEU A 5 0.16 4.77 9.82
C LEU A 5 -1.10 5.20 9.07
N ASP A 6 -1.95 5.97 9.73
CA ASP A 6 -3.19 6.52 9.18
C ASP A 6 -2.89 7.76 8.33
N ASN A 7 -3.19 7.68 7.03
CA ASN A 7 -3.09 8.78 6.09
C ASN A 7 -4.43 9.50 5.92
N TYR A 8 -5.21 9.59 7.01
CA TYR A 8 -6.51 10.25 7.06
C TYR A 8 -7.57 9.60 6.16
N ASP A 9 -7.64 8.27 6.19
CA ASP A 9 -8.58 7.51 5.35
C ASP A 9 -9.60 6.72 6.17
N SER A 10 -10.85 6.69 5.68
CA SER A 10 -11.94 5.97 6.33
C SER A 10 -11.72 4.45 6.40
N PHE A 11 -10.93 3.88 5.49
CA PHE A 11 -10.62 2.45 5.43
C PHE A 11 -9.51 2.02 6.38
N THR A 12 -8.81 2.95 7.05
CA THR A 12 -7.83 2.62 8.10
C THR A 12 -8.46 1.78 9.21
N TYR A 13 -9.73 2.02 9.55
CA TYR A 13 -10.45 1.22 10.55
C TYR A 13 -10.77 -0.19 10.06
N ASN A 14 -11.04 -0.39 8.78
CA ASN A 14 -11.22 -1.74 8.23
C ASN A 14 -9.92 -2.54 8.35
N LEU A 15 -8.78 -1.92 8.05
CA LEU A 15 -7.47 -2.56 8.23
C LEU A 15 -7.19 -2.89 9.69
N SER A 16 -7.53 -1.97 10.60
CA SER A 16 -7.38 -2.18 12.04
C SER A 16 -8.25 -3.34 12.53
N HIS A 17 -9.52 -3.42 12.14
CA HIS A 17 -10.40 -4.53 12.49
C HIS A 17 -9.87 -5.87 11.98
N TYR A 18 -9.34 -5.94 10.74
CA TYR A 18 -8.72 -7.18 10.27
C TYR A 18 -7.48 -7.58 11.07
N LEU A 19 -6.67 -6.63 11.54
CA LEU A 19 -5.56 -6.92 12.44
C LEU A 19 -6.05 -7.44 13.81
N GLU A 20 -7.13 -6.88 14.34
CA GLU A 20 -7.78 -7.36 15.58
C GLU A 20 -8.30 -8.78 15.43
N ASP A 21 -9.02 -9.08 14.35
CA ASP A 21 -9.55 -10.41 14.04
C ASP A 21 -8.45 -11.47 13.91
N LEU A 22 -7.27 -11.06 13.43
CA LEU A 22 -6.07 -11.89 13.34
C LEU A 22 -5.29 -11.99 14.66
N GLY A 23 -5.74 -11.31 15.73
CA GLY A 23 -5.08 -11.29 17.03
C GLY A 23 -3.73 -10.54 17.03
N ALA A 24 -3.52 -9.63 16.08
CA ALA A 24 -2.28 -8.87 16.00
C ALA A 24 -2.29 -7.70 17.00
N GLU A 25 -1.15 -7.48 17.68
CA GLU A 25 -0.95 -6.28 18.48
C GLU A 25 -0.53 -5.11 17.58
N PHE A 26 -1.29 -4.02 17.58
CA PHE A 26 -0.97 -2.83 16.80
C PHE A 26 -1.31 -1.53 17.53
N ARG A 27 -0.79 -0.42 17.01
CA ARG A 27 -1.24 0.94 17.34
C ARG A 27 -1.38 1.77 16.08
N VAL A 28 -2.39 2.64 16.08
CA VAL A 28 -2.67 3.57 14.98
C VAL A 28 -2.15 4.95 15.35
N PHE A 29 -1.42 5.58 14.43
CA PHE A 29 -1.02 6.99 14.53
C PHE A 29 -1.28 7.66 13.21
N ARG A 30 -1.74 8.91 13.23
CA ARG A 30 -1.79 9.72 12.02
C ARG A 30 -0.38 10.02 11.54
N ASN A 31 -0.25 10.26 10.24
CA ASN A 31 1.04 10.50 9.59
C ASN A 31 1.77 11.78 10.05
N ASP A 32 1.18 12.58 10.93
CA ASP A 32 1.73 13.77 11.56
C ASP A 32 1.81 13.67 13.10
N GLU A 33 1.43 12.52 13.69
CA GLU A 33 1.31 12.32 15.15
C GLU A 33 2.38 11.39 15.72
N ILE A 34 3.36 10.95 14.92
CA ILE A 34 4.44 10.06 15.36
C ILE A 34 5.81 10.46 14.79
N SER A 35 6.85 10.43 15.63
CA SER A 35 8.23 10.63 15.17
C SER A 35 8.86 9.32 14.64
N LEU A 36 9.89 9.46 13.80
CA LEU A 36 10.64 8.29 13.29
C LEU A 36 11.36 7.51 14.40
N ASP A 37 11.74 8.17 15.49
CA ASP A 37 12.39 7.53 16.62
C ASP A 37 11.39 6.68 17.42
N GLU A 38 10.17 7.19 17.62
CA GLU A 38 9.08 6.39 18.21
C GLU A 38 8.68 5.22 17.30
N ALA A 39 8.60 5.45 15.99
CA ALA A 39 8.32 4.41 14.99
C ALA A 39 9.37 3.28 15.00
N ASP A 40 10.60 3.55 15.48
CA ASP A 40 11.65 2.54 15.55
C ASP A 40 11.36 1.43 16.58
N SER A 41 10.48 1.69 17.55
CA SER A 41 10.07 0.67 18.54
C SER A 41 9.16 -0.43 17.97
N TYR A 42 8.59 -0.22 16.77
CA TYR A 42 7.65 -1.15 16.13
C TYR A 42 8.36 -2.16 15.23
N SER A 43 7.80 -3.37 15.14
CA SER A 43 8.40 -4.49 14.39
C SER A 43 8.03 -4.53 12.91
N ALA A 44 6.90 -3.93 12.55
CA ALA A 44 6.39 -3.88 11.17
C ALA A 44 5.47 -2.68 11.00
N PHE A 45 5.24 -2.28 9.75
CA PHE A 45 4.44 -1.12 9.37
C PHE A 45 3.32 -1.52 8.42
N LEU A 46 2.12 -0.99 8.69
CA LEU A 46 0.99 -1.00 7.77
C LEU A 46 0.70 0.45 7.37
N LEU A 47 0.95 0.78 6.11
CA LEU A 47 0.69 2.11 5.56
C LEU A 47 -0.69 2.11 4.92
N SER A 48 -1.61 2.86 5.51
CA SER A 48 -3.00 2.92 5.08
C SER A 48 -3.17 3.65 3.73
N PRO A 49 -4.34 3.49 3.09
CA PRO A 49 -4.79 4.39 2.03
C PRO A 49 -4.87 5.83 2.53
N GLY A 50 -4.98 6.78 1.61
CA GLY A 50 -5.14 8.20 1.93
C GLY A 50 -5.43 9.02 0.67
N PRO A 51 -5.89 10.27 0.81
CA PRO A 51 -6.03 11.18 -0.30
C PRO A 51 -4.65 11.68 -0.77
N GLY A 52 -4.62 12.27 -1.97
CA GLY A 52 -3.44 13.00 -2.45
C GLY A 52 -2.32 12.10 -2.98
N LEU A 53 -1.09 12.62 -2.90
CA LEU A 53 0.15 11.97 -3.34
C LEU A 53 1.04 11.59 -2.14
N PRO A 54 1.94 10.59 -2.26
CA PRO A 54 2.81 10.18 -1.16
C PRO A 54 3.63 11.31 -0.53
N VAL A 55 4.08 12.29 -1.33
CA VAL A 55 4.84 13.46 -0.84
C VAL A 55 4.05 14.34 0.14
N GLU A 56 2.72 14.23 0.14
CA GLU A 56 1.83 15.01 1.00
C GLU A 56 1.50 14.26 2.32
N ALA A 57 1.91 13.00 2.43
CA ALA A 57 1.50 12.09 3.50
C ALA A 57 2.42 12.11 4.72
N GLY A 58 2.65 13.30 5.28
CA GLY A 58 3.39 13.49 6.53
C GLY A 58 4.73 12.74 6.57
N VAL A 59 4.97 11.97 7.65
CA VAL A 59 6.22 11.23 7.86
C VAL A 59 6.33 9.95 7.02
N MET A 60 5.34 9.59 6.19
CA MET A 60 5.30 8.29 5.52
C MET A 60 6.52 8.04 4.62
N CYS A 61 6.89 9.01 3.79
CA CYS A 61 8.06 8.89 2.92
C CYS A 61 9.36 8.75 3.73
N ASP A 62 9.52 9.50 4.81
CA ASP A 62 10.69 9.42 5.68
C ASP A 62 10.76 8.10 6.45
N LEU A 63 9.59 7.57 6.86
CA LEU A 63 9.46 6.26 7.49
C LEU A 63 9.92 5.17 6.51
N ILE A 64 9.43 5.19 5.26
CA ILE A 64 9.86 4.25 4.23
C ILE A 64 11.37 4.38 4.00
N ASN A 65 11.89 5.60 3.85
CA ASN A 65 13.33 5.87 3.68
C ASN A 65 14.17 5.26 4.81
N ARG A 66 13.74 5.41 6.06
CA ARG A 66 14.50 4.95 7.23
C ARG A 66 14.47 3.43 7.40
N PHE A 67 13.33 2.79 7.10
CA PHE A 67 13.06 1.41 7.52
C PHE A 67 12.90 0.39 6.38
N SER A 68 12.78 0.82 5.12
CA SER A 68 12.76 -0.08 3.97
C SER A 68 14.01 -0.96 3.96
N GLY A 69 13.82 -2.28 3.78
CA GLY A 69 14.88 -3.28 3.88
C GLY A 69 15.32 -3.67 5.30
N LYS A 70 14.82 -2.99 6.34
CA LYS A 70 15.10 -3.31 7.75
C LYS A 70 13.89 -3.92 8.46
N LYS A 71 12.69 -3.47 8.10
CA LYS A 71 11.42 -3.89 8.71
C LYS A 71 10.41 -4.27 7.63
N LYS A 72 9.44 -5.12 7.98
CA LYS A 72 8.35 -5.49 7.08
C LYS A 72 7.40 -4.31 6.92
N ILE A 73 7.04 -3.98 5.68
CA ILE A 73 6.12 -2.90 5.34
C ILE A 73 5.06 -3.46 4.40
N LEU A 74 3.79 -3.27 4.75
CA LEU A 74 2.67 -3.48 3.84
C LEU A 74 2.05 -2.12 3.54
N GLY A 75 1.97 -1.75 2.27
CA GLY A 75 1.32 -0.53 1.83
C GLY A 75 0.01 -0.84 1.11
N VAL A 76 -1.06 -0.14 1.48
CA VAL A 76 -2.37 -0.27 0.81
C VAL A 76 -2.66 1.03 0.10
N CYS A 77 -2.95 0.94 -1.20
CA CYS A 77 -3.19 2.09 -2.07
C CYS A 77 -2.13 3.19 -1.98
N LEU A 78 -2.38 4.32 -1.29
CA LEU A 78 -1.39 5.39 -1.11
C LEU A 78 -0.09 4.86 -0.48
N GLY A 79 -0.19 3.92 0.46
CA GLY A 79 0.98 3.26 1.04
C GLY A 79 1.77 2.44 0.00
N MET A 80 1.09 1.74 -0.92
CA MET A 80 1.73 1.01 -2.01
C MET A 80 2.41 1.98 -2.99
N GLN A 81 1.71 3.06 -3.35
CA GLN A 81 2.20 4.11 -4.24
C GLN A 81 3.48 4.74 -3.67
N ALA A 82 3.52 5.02 -2.37
CA ALA A 82 4.70 5.54 -1.69
C ALA A 82 5.89 4.58 -1.75
N LEU A 83 5.65 3.27 -1.59
CA LEU A 83 6.69 2.25 -1.72
C LEU A 83 7.24 2.18 -3.15
N CYS A 84 6.38 2.29 -4.16
CA CYS A 84 6.77 2.36 -5.56
C CYS A 84 7.60 3.62 -5.87
N GLU A 85 7.15 4.80 -5.43
CA GLU A 85 7.88 6.06 -5.65
C GLU A 85 9.23 6.08 -4.94
N HIS A 86 9.31 5.56 -3.72
CA HIS A 86 10.57 5.39 -2.99
C HIS A 86 11.61 4.57 -3.79
N ARG A 87 11.15 3.74 -4.74
CA ARG A 87 11.97 2.89 -5.61
C ARG A 87 12.13 3.46 -7.02
N GLY A 88 11.79 4.73 -7.20
CA GLY A 88 11.97 5.46 -8.45
C GLY A 88 10.99 5.05 -9.55
N MET A 89 9.86 4.42 -9.21
CA MET A 89 8.72 4.27 -10.11
C MET A 89 7.91 5.56 -10.10
N LYS A 90 7.32 5.92 -11.24
CA LYS A 90 6.48 7.12 -11.34
C LYS A 90 5.01 6.77 -11.27
N LEU A 91 4.26 7.56 -10.50
CA LEU A 91 2.80 7.53 -10.54
C LEU A 91 2.30 8.24 -11.79
N VAL A 92 1.26 7.66 -12.40
CA VAL A 92 0.50 8.28 -13.49
C VAL A 92 -0.91 8.55 -13.04
N ASN A 93 -1.48 9.65 -13.53
CA ASN A 93 -2.88 9.95 -13.32
C ASN A 93 -3.70 9.18 -14.36
N MET A 94 -4.63 8.36 -13.90
CA MET A 94 -5.50 7.59 -14.77
C MET A 94 -6.54 8.51 -15.46
N PRO A 95 -6.90 8.23 -16.72
CA PRO A 95 -7.87 9.04 -17.45
C PRO A 95 -9.30 8.93 -16.88
N HIS A 96 -9.58 7.89 -16.10
CA HIS A 96 -10.90 7.61 -15.53
C HIS A 96 -10.81 7.38 -14.02
N VAL A 97 -11.71 8.03 -13.30
CA VAL A 97 -11.85 7.90 -11.85
C VAL A 97 -12.67 6.65 -11.54
N LEU A 98 -12.06 5.67 -10.86
CA LEU A 98 -12.68 4.37 -10.55
C LEU A 98 -13.17 4.26 -9.10
N HIS A 99 -13.43 5.40 -8.44
CA HIS A 99 -13.82 5.44 -7.03
C HIS A 99 -15.11 4.64 -6.77
N GLY A 100 -15.04 3.69 -5.82
CA GLY A 100 -16.16 2.86 -5.41
C GLY A 100 -16.57 1.81 -6.44
N GLN A 101 -15.76 1.58 -7.48
CA GLN A 101 -16.02 0.55 -8.48
C GLN A 101 -15.34 -0.76 -8.11
N GLN A 102 -16.04 -1.85 -8.36
CA GLN A 102 -15.48 -3.19 -8.29
C GLN A 102 -14.89 -3.52 -9.66
N THR A 103 -13.60 -3.87 -9.69
CA THR A 103 -12.92 -4.31 -10.91
C THR A 103 -12.24 -5.64 -10.65
N ASP A 104 -12.10 -6.44 -11.69
CA ASP A 104 -11.30 -7.66 -11.60
C ASP A 104 -9.81 -7.32 -11.74
N ILE A 105 -9.00 -8.09 -11.03
CA ILE A 105 -7.55 -8.12 -11.18
C ILE A 105 -7.10 -9.53 -11.50
N GLU A 106 -6.00 -9.63 -12.24
CA GLU A 106 -5.33 -10.88 -12.53
C GLU A 106 -4.08 -11.00 -11.64
N ILE A 107 -4.01 -12.06 -10.84
CA ILE A 107 -2.84 -12.43 -10.04
C ILE A 107 -1.93 -13.27 -10.94
N ILE A 108 -0.75 -12.74 -11.24
CA ILE A 108 0.16 -13.30 -12.26
C ILE A 108 1.38 -14.02 -11.69
N ASN A 109 1.69 -13.83 -10.41
CA ASN A 109 2.85 -14.42 -9.75
C ASN A 109 2.45 -15.01 -8.39
N GLN A 110 3.23 -16.01 -7.95
CA GLN A 110 3.08 -16.55 -6.60
C GLN A 110 3.50 -15.48 -5.58
N SER A 111 2.54 -15.00 -4.80
CA SER A 111 2.77 -14.10 -3.67
C SER A 111 2.21 -14.71 -2.40
N GLN A 112 2.91 -14.50 -1.28
CA GLN A 112 2.38 -14.88 0.03
C GLN A 112 1.06 -14.18 0.33
N LEU A 113 0.86 -12.95 -0.18
CA LEU A 113 -0.37 -12.17 0.01
C LEU A 113 -1.59 -12.81 -0.67
N PHE A 114 -1.39 -13.55 -1.75
CA PHE A 114 -2.46 -14.14 -2.56
C PHE A 114 -2.59 -15.66 -2.38
N THR A 115 -1.96 -16.22 -1.34
CA THR A 115 -2.01 -17.65 -1.09
C THR A 115 -3.45 -18.11 -0.82
N GLY A 116 -3.92 -19.07 -1.60
CA GLY A 116 -5.27 -19.64 -1.48
C GLY A 116 -6.36 -18.84 -2.22
N LEU A 117 -6.00 -17.77 -2.92
CA LEU A 117 -6.94 -17.03 -3.79
C LEU A 117 -6.92 -17.58 -5.22
N GLU A 118 -8.00 -17.33 -5.96
CA GLU A 118 -8.09 -17.60 -7.38
C GLU A 118 -7.16 -16.67 -8.18
N SER A 119 -6.78 -17.05 -9.40
CA SER A 119 -5.92 -16.22 -10.26
C SER A 119 -6.63 -14.94 -10.74
N ARG A 120 -7.95 -14.86 -10.63
CA ARG A 120 -8.75 -13.68 -10.93
C ARG A 120 -9.70 -13.41 -9.78
N ILE A 121 -9.62 -12.21 -9.21
CA ILE A 121 -10.47 -11.82 -8.09
C ILE A 121 -11.01 -10.41 -8.31
N SER A 122 -12.16 -10.12 -7.72
CA SER A 122 -12.76 -8.79 -7.77
C SER A 122 -12.34 -7.96 -6.56
N VAL A 123 -11.87 -6.74 -6.79
CA VAL A 123 -11.38 -5.81 -5.76
C VAL A 123 -12.06 -4.46 -5.87
N GLY A 124 -12.16 -3.74 -4.76
CA GLY A 124 -12.65 -2.36 -4.73
C GLY A 124 -11.55 -1.37 -5.13
N ARG A 125 -11.89 -0.41 -6.00
CA ARG A 125 -10.98 0.66 -6.44
C ARG A 125 -11.39 2.01 -5.88
N TYR A 126 -10.39 2.81 -5.52
CA TYR A 126 -10.64 4.06 -4.78
C TYR A 126 -9.76 5.24 -5.18
N HIS A 127 -8.87 5.13 -6.19
CA HIS A 127 -7.91 6.19 -6.50
C HIS A 127 -7.68 6.38 -8.00
N SER A 128 -7.28 7.61 -8.36
CA SER A 128 -6.96 8.03 -9.73
C SER A 128 -5.47 7.91 -10.07
N TRP A 129 -4.61 7.48 -9.13
CA TRP A 129 -3.17 7.32 -9.37
C TRP A 129 -2.81 5.83 -9.46
N ALA A 130 -1.94 5.50 -10.42
CA ALA A 130 -1.53 4.15 -10.70
C ALA A 130 -0.05 4.06 -11.10
N ILE A 131 0.48 2.84 -11.11
CA ILE A 131 1.80 2.52 -11.65
C ILE A 131 1.60 1.78 -12.97
N GLU A 132 2.17 2.30 -14.04
CA GLU A 132 2.15 1.63 -15.34
C GLU A 132 3.18 0.52 -15.44
N ARG A 133 2.92 -0.42 -16.34
CA ARG A 133 3.84 -1.53 -16.63
C ARG A 133 5.24 -1.10 -17.04
N SER A 134 5.37 0.04 -17.70
CA SER A 134 6.65 0.67 -18.10
C SER A 134 7.50 1.13 -16.91
N GLU A 135 6.88 1.37 -15.75
CA GLU A 135 7.57 1.88 -14.55
C GLU A 135 8.08 0.76 -13.64
N ILE A 136 7.60 -0.48 -13.80
CA ILE A 136 8.06 -1.61 -12.98
C ILE A 136 9.55 -1.89 -13.22
N ARG A 137 10.33 -1.81 -12.15
CA ARG A 137 11.78 -2.08 -12.13
C ARG A 137 12.04 -3.56 -11.88
N LYS A 138 13.19 -4.08 -12.34
CA LYS A 138 13.57 -5.51 -12.24
C LYS A 138 13.67 -6.04 -10.80
N GLU A 139 13.88 -5.14 -9.85
CA GLU A 139 13.99 -5.42 -8.42
C GLU A 139 12.63 -5.58 -7.73
N PHE A 140 11.52 -5.37 -8.45
CA PHE A 140 10.16 -5.64 -7.98
C PHE A 140 9.49 -6.71 -8.82
N SER A 141 8.72 -7.54 -8.14
CA SER A 141 7.76 -8.42 -8.79
C SER A 141 6.39 -7.78 -8.72
N CYS A 142 5.84 -7.40 -9.88
CA CYS A 142 4.41 -7.09 -9.93
C CYS A 142 3.64 -8.40 -9.83
N THR A 143 2.76 -8.52 -8.84
CA THR A 143 2.06 -9.76 -8.52
C THR A 143 0.63 -9.75 -8.99
N ALA A 144 0.05 -8.57 -9.25
CA ALA A 144 -1.28 -8.45 -9.84
C ALA A 144 -1.42 -7.23 -10.76
N TRP A 145 -2.22 -7.37 -11.82
CA TRP A 145 -2.54 -6.32 -12.79
C TRP A 145 -4.06 -6.15 -12.93
N ASP A 146 -4.50 -4.95 -13.30
CA ASP A 146 -5.84 -4.77 -13.86
C ASP A 146 -5.84 -4.95 -15.40
N GLU A 147 -7.03 -4.99 -15.98
CA GLU A 147 -7.22 -5.11 -17.44
C GLU A 147 -6.66 -3.93 -18.24
N SER A 148 -6.45 -2.77 -17.59
CA SER A 148 -5.90 -1.56 -18.20
C SER A 148 -4.37 -1.52 -18.14
N GLY A 149 -3.73 -2.53 -17.52
CA GLY A 149 -2.27 -2.62 -17.42
C GLY A 149 -1.67 -1.79 -16.29
N TYR A 150 -2.47 -1.44 -15.28
CA TYR A 150 -2.00 -0.81 -14.05
C TYR A 150 -1.67 -1.85 -12.98
N ALA A 151 -0.58 -1.62 -12.25
CA ALA A 151 -0.16 -2.52 -11.19
C ALA A 151 -1.14 -2.44 -10.02
N MET A 152 -1.62 -3.61 -9.58
CA MET A 152 -2.58 -3.75 -8.48
C MET A 152 -1.93 -4.29 -7.21
N ALA A 153 -0.78 -4.96 -7.34
CA ALA A 153 0.07 -5.34 -6.23
C ALA A 153 1.52 -5.54 -6.69
N VAL A 154 2.46 -5.20 -5.80
CA VAL A 154 3.91 -5.32 -6.01
C VAL A 154 4.59 -5.82 -4.74
N GLU A 155 5.72 -6.52 -4.89
CA GLU A 155 6.57 -6.99 -3.79
C GLU A 155 8.06 -6.89 -4.10
#